data_AF-A0A0F9GSG5-F1
#
_entry.id   AF-A0A0F9GSG5-F1
#
_cell.length_a   1.000
_cell.length_b   1.000
_cell.length_c   1.000
_cell.angle_alpha   90.00
_cell.angle_beta   90.00
_cell.angle_gamma   90.00
#
_symmetry.space_group_name_H-M   'P 1'
#
loop_
_entity.id
_entity.type
_entity.pdbx_description
1 polymer ?
#
loop_
_entity_poly.entity_id
_entity_poly.type
_entity_poly.pdbx_seq_one_letter_code
_entity_poly.pdbx_strand_id
1 'polypeptide(L)'
;AEFSGSQFATDHHQPGGGQIVRGLSRIAQVGHVFGGQQEQRGVQMAIQKAYIEVQTIEKSDDPKLFKEFRINSALNNRGQSLAINGLCKNNRLEVMIDSGSKGSRMNIIQITGHLGQNNVEGRRIQSEIDDGGRTLPCFERGDKHPRTRGFIESSFLKGLSPAEFWFHAKAGREGVINTAVKTRDSGYAERKLVKRMEDLTVLLDHTVRNSVNNIISFSYGESLNPTMMYNSDGPSFVDIDNIVNRLNATVPSNPEDDESAEILYEVRGVARYKEITQSVKEYRASIKSLKEKKGAVYKKLLNAARGKLKELLLEKKELEVEKLNN
;
A
#
# COMPACT_ATOMS: atom_id res chain seq x y z
N ALA A 1 37.78 5.21 -40.26
CA ALA A 1 36.95 4.25 -41.01
C ALA A 1 35.50 4.61 -40.70
N GLU A 2 34.92 5.40 -41.57
CA GLU A 2 33.50 5.73 -41.58
C GLU A 2 32.70 4.45 -41.80
N PHE A 3 31.66 4.22 -41.00
CA PHE A 3 30.54 3.40 -41.42
C PHE A 3 29.28 4.25 -41.35
N SER A 4 28.70 4.37 -42.54
CA SER A 4 27.55 5.15 -42.96
C SER A 4 26.25 4.65 -42.35
N GLY A 5 25.28 5.56 -42.26
CA GLY A 5 23.98 5.38 -41.65
C GLY A 5 23.13 4.23 -42.17
N SER A 6 22.39 3.64 -41.25
CA SER A 6 21.07 3.05 -41.50
C SER A 6 20.12 3.58 -40.43
N GLN A 7 19.00 4.13 -40.90
CA GLN A 7 17.95 4.77 -40.14
C GLN A 7 17.40 3.85 -39.03
N PHE A 8 17.69 4.18 -37.78
CA PHE A 8 16.86 3.79 -36.63
C PHE A 8 16.70 5.02 -35.75
N ALA A 9 15.61 5.74 -35.96
CA ALA A 9 15.05 6.61 -34.94
C ALA A 9 14.62 5.68 -33.79
N THR A 10 15.43 5.55 -32.76
CA THR A 10 15.07 4.78 -31.55
C THR A 10 15.11 5.70 -30.35
N ASP A 11 13.91 6.04 -29.88
CA ASP A 11 13.62 6.91 -28.75
C ASP A 11 14.50 6.62 -27.52
N HIS A 12 15.48 7.50 -27.27
CA HIS A 12 16.29 7.46 -26.06
C HIS A 12 15.51 8.03 -24.87
N HIS A 13 14.83 7.15 -24.12
CA HIS A 13 14.35 7.42 -22.77
C HIS A 13 15.46 7.15 -21.74
N GLN A 14 16.30 8.15 -21.44
CA GLN A 14 17.32 8.05 -20.39
C GLN A 14 16.99 8.96 -19.18
N PRO A 15 16.83 8.40 -17.97
CA PRO A 15 16.89 9.15 -16.73
C PRO A 15 18.30 9.07 -16.12
N GLY A 16 19.19 10.00 -16.47
CA GLY A 16 20.57 10.06 -15.97
C GLY A 16 20.80 11.18 -14.95
N GLY A 17 21.46 10.89 -13.83
CA GLY A 17 21.71 11.84 -12.72
C GLY A 17 22.51 13.11 -13.09
N GLY A 18 23.25 13.11 -14.21
CA GLY A 18 23.88 14.32 -14.77
C GLY A 18 22.89 15.35 -15.35
N GLN A 19 21.64 14.94 -15.60
CA GLN A 19 20.55 15.84 -16.00
C GLN A 19 19.81 16.45 -14.82
N ILE A 20 20.12 16.11 -13.57
CA ILE A 20 19.47 16.80 -12.44
C ILE A 20 20.02 18.22 -12.31
N VAL A 21 21.31 18.44 -12.59
CA VAL A 21 21.94 19.77 -12.49
C VAL A 21 21.91 20.54 -13.82
N ARG A 22 22.16 19.89 -14.97
CA ARG A 22 21.99 20.52 -16.30
C ARG A 22 20.54 20.55 -16.79
N GLY A 23 19.67 19.76 -16.17
CA GLY A 23 18.23 19.86 -16.35
C GLY A 23 17.63 21.01 -15.58
N LEU A 24 18.31 21.68 -14.63
CA LEU A 24 17.73 22.86 -13.96
C LEU A 24 17.38 23.98 -14.95
N SER A 25 18.15 24.14 -16.03
CA SER A 25 17.87 25.10 -17.11
C SER A 25 16.74 24.64 -18.05
N ARG A 26 16.46 23.33 -18.19
CA ARG A 26 15.25 22.80 -18.85
C ARG A 26 14.09 22.58 -17.87
N ILE A 27 14.35 22.61 -16.58
CA ILE A 27 13.39 22.66 -15.49
C ILE A 27 12.87 24.09 -15.34
N ALA A 28 13.57 25.10 -15.87
CA ALA A 28 12.94 26.39 -16.14
C ALA A 28 11.81 26.30 -17.21
N GLN A 29 11.83 25.27 -18.08
CA GLN A 29 10.67 24.91 -18.94
C GLN A 29 9.67 23.96 -18.24
N VAL A 30 9.75 23.76 -16.91
CA VAL A 30 8.75 23.01 -16.12
C VAL A 30 7.46 23.80 -15.94
N GLY A 31 7.36 25.03 -16.45
CA GLY A 31 6.07 25.69 -16.68
C GLY A 31 5.06 24.83 -17.46
N HIS A 32 5.53 23.90 -18.31
CA HIS A 32 4.68 22.96 -19.06
C HIS A 32 4.47 21.58 -18.38
N VAL A 33 5.12 21.31 -17.26
CA VAL A 33 4.97 20.05 -16.49
C VAL A 33 3.88 20.18 -15.42
N PHE A 34 3.46 21.40 -15.12
CA PHE A 34 2.54 21.69 -14.03
C PHE A 34 1.07 21.73 -14.43
N GLY A 35 0.23 21.34 -13.46
CA GLY A 35 -1.17 21.71 -13.41
C GLY A 35 -1.30 23.21 -13.22
N GLY A 36 -2.45 23.74 -13.62
CA GLY A 36 -2.73 25.16 -13.48
C GLY A 36 -2.50 25.67 -12.05
N GLN A 37 -2.42 27.00 -11.92
CA GLN A 37 -2.37 27.66 -10.61
C GLN A 37 -3.53 27.24 -9.69
N GLN A 38 -4.63 26.72 -10.25
CA GLN A 38 -5.78 26.21 -9.51
C GLN A 38 -5.45 24.94 -8.72
N GLU A 39 -4.74 23.97 -9.29
CA GLU A 39 -4.43 22.71 -8.66
C GLU A 39 -3.45 22.89 -7.49
N GLN A 40 -2.45 23.76 -7.65
CA GLN A 40 -1.53 24.12 -6.56
C GLN A 40 -2.25 24.82 -5.39
N ARG A 41 -3.20 25.72 -5.71
CA ARG A 41 -4.08 26.32 -4.70
C ARG A 41 -4.95 25.25 -4.03
N GLY A 42 -5.47 24.29 -4.80
CA GLY A 42 -6.23 23.16 -4.28
C GLY A 42 -5.45 22.32 -3.27
N VAL A 43 -4.17 22.02 -3.55
CA VAL A 43 -3.28 21.32 -2.62
C VAL A 43 -3.08 22.14 -1.34
N GLN A 44 -2.85 23.45 -1.44
CA GLN A 44 -2.73 24.32 -0.26
C GLN A 44 -4.02 24.37 0.56
N MET A 45 -5.19 24.46 -0.10
CA MET A 45 -6.49 24.40 0.60
C MET A 45 -6.71 23.07 1.32
N ALA A 46 -6.26 21.95 0.72
CA ALA A 46 -6.34 20.64 1.37
C ALA A 46 -5.45 20.55 2.62
N ILE A 47 -4.26 21.16 2.60
CA ILE A 47 -3.37 21.28 3.76
C ILE A 47 -4.02 22.14 4.85
N GLN A 48 -4.55 23.31 4.49
CA GLN A 48 -5.22 24.21 5.45
C GLN A 48 -6.44 23.54 6.10
N LYS A 49 -7.22 22.78 5.33
CA LYS A 49 -8.32 21.96 5.86
C LYS A 49 -7.81 20.92 6.87
N ALA A 50 -6.67 20.31 6.62
CA ALA A 50 -6.06 19.37 7.55
C ALA A 50 -5.64 20.06 8.85
N TYR A 51 -5.14 21.30 8.81
CA TYR A 51 -4.79 22.05 10.01
C TYR A 51 -5.97 22.37 10.89
N ILE A 52 -7.09 22.76 10.28
CA ILE A 52 -8.36 22.97 11.00
C ILE A 52 -8.81 21.66 11.66
N GLU A 53 -8.72 20.54 10.94
CA GLU A 53 -9.05 19.21 11.48
C GLU A 53 -8.14 18.79 12.64
N VAL A 54 -6.84 19.10 12.58
CA VAL A 54 -5.93 18.85 13.70
C VAL A 54 -6.30 19.71 14.90
N GLN A 55 -6.61 20.98 14.71
CA GLN A 55 -7.02 21.87 15.81
C GLN A 55 -8.31 21.40 16.48
N THR A 56 -9.26 20.83 15.74
CA THR A 56 -10.48 20.26 16.34
C THR A 56 -10.19 18.98 17.11
N ILE A 57 -9.32 18.11 16.60
CA ILE A 57 -8.88 16.90 17.31
C ILE A 57 -8.08 17.25 18.57
N GLU A 58 -7.28 18.31 18.57
CA GLU A 58 -6.53 18.72 19.77
C GLU A 58 -7.43 19.20 20.91
N LYS A 59 -8.55 19.82 20.56
CA LYS A 59 -9.57 20.29 21.50
C LYS A 59 -10.50 19.17 22.00
N SER A 60 -10.49 17.98 21.40
CA SER A 60 -11.31 16.86 21.87
C SER A 60 -10.78 16.28 23.18
N ASP A 61 -11.64 15.65 23.98
CA ASP A 61 -11.28 14.98 25.24
C ASP A 61 -10.76 13.54 25.07
N ASP A 62 -10.31 13.19 23.86
CA ASP A 62 -9.81 11.84 23.59
C ASP A 62 -8.53 11.51 24.41
N PRO A 63 -8.25 10.23 24.69
CA PRO A 63 -6.95 9.83 25.24
C PRO A 63 -5.78 10.26 24.33
N LYS A 64 -4.65 10.66 24.92
CA LYS A 64 -3.48 11.21 24.19
C LYS A 64 -3.03 10.34 23.00
N LEU A 65 -2.96 9.02 23.18
CA LEU A 65 -2.56 8.09 22.13
C LEU A 65 -3.56 8.07 20.96
N PHE A 66 -4.85 8.12 21.28
CA PHE A 66 -5.91 8.14 20.28
C PHE A 66 -5.93 9.47 19.52
N LYS A 67 -5.70 10.61 20.20
CA LYS A 67 -5.50 11.92 19.54
C LYS A 67 -4.36 11.86 18.54
N GLU A 68 -3.19 11.39 18.94
CA GLU A 68 -2.03 11.32 18.04
C GLU A 68 -2.28 10.42 16.84
N PHE A 69 -2.96 9.28 17.02
CA PHE A 69 -3.37 8.42 15.90
C PHE A 69 -4.32 9.14 14.94
N ARG A 70 -5.34 9.82 15.45
CA ARG A 70 -6.30 10.59 14.64
C ARG A 70 -5.60 11.73 13.89
N ILE A 71 -4.70 12.46 14.55
CA ILE A 71 -3.95 13.56 13.93
C ILE A 71 -3.05 13.02 12.81
N ASN A 72 -2.32 11.94 13.05
CA ASN A 72 -1.46 11.33 12.02
C ASN A 72 -2.30 10.86 10.81
N SER A 73 -3.46 10.24 11.05
CA SER A 73 -4.40 9.87 10.00
C SER A 73 -4.96 11.08 9.23
N ALA A 74 -5.27 12.17 9.94
CA ALA A 74 -5.76 13.40 9.33
C ALA A 74 -4.72 14.06 8.42
N LEU A 75 -3.44 14.01 8.78
CA LEU A 75 -2.34 14.60 8.00
C LEU A 75 -1.90 13.71 6.84
N ASN A 76 -2.11 12.39 6.93
CA ASN A 76 -1.78 11.46 5.86
C ASN A 76 -2.72 11.64 4.66
N ASN A 77 -2.17 11.48 3.45
CA ASN A 77 -2.89 11.45 2.18
C ASN A 77 -3.67 12.71 1.78
N ARG A 78 -3.41 13.87 2.38
CA ARG A 78 -4.02 15.14 1.98
C ARG A 78 -3.43 15.64 0.67
N GLY A 79 -4.25 16.24 -0.19
CA GLY A 79 -3.81 16.88 -1.44
C GLY A 79 -3.22 15.96 -2.53
N GLN A 80 -3.10 14.64 -2.28
CA GLN A 80 -2.40 13.70 -3.16
C GLN A 80 -3.05 13.57 -4.55
N SER A 81 -4.38 13.43 -4.61
CA SER A 81 -5.10 13.32 -5.88
C SER A 81 -5.03 14.61 -6.70
N LEU A 82 -5.07 15.77 -6.04
CA LEU A 82 -4.96 17.07 -6.70
C LEU A 82 -3.57 17.28 -7.32
N ALA A 83 -2.52 16.82 -6.64
CA ALA A 83 -1.16 16.88 -7.15
C ALA A 83 -0.92 15.97 -8.38
N ILE A 84 -1.61 14.82 -8.47
CA ILE A 84 -1.54 13.91 -9.62
C ILE A 84 -2.39 14.44 -10.79
N ASN A 85 -3.62 14.86 -10.52
CA ASN A 85 -4.55 15.31 -11.57
C ASN A 85 -4.09 16.57 -12.29
N GLY A 86 -3.22 17.37 -11.64
CA GLY A 86 -2.60 18.52 -12.29
C GLY A 86 -1.53 18.15 -13.32
N LEU A 87 -1.04 16.91 -13.39
CA LEU A 87 0.06 16.59 -14.30
C LEU A 87 -0.39 16.63 -15.77
N CYS A 88 0.51 17.04 -16.65
CA CYS A 88 0.26 16.94 -18.09
C CYS A 88 0.19 15.47 -18.53
N LYS A 89 -0.73 15.16 -19.46
CA LYS A 89 -0.97 13.77 -19.96
C LYS A 89 0.27 13.06 -20.51
N ASN A 90 1.29 13.80 -20.93
CA ASN A 90 2.55 13.27 -21.48
C ASN A 90 3.73 13.45 -20.52
N ASN A 91 3.47 13.48 -19.21
CA ASN A 91 4.52 13.60 -18.22
C ASN A 91 5.40 12.34 -18.18
N ARG A 92 6.70 12.50 -18.39
CA ARG A 92 7.66 11.38 -18.37
C ARG A 92 7.74 10.67 -17.03
N LEU A 93 7.48 11.37 -15.92
CA LEU A 93 7.43 10.73 -14.60
C LEU A 93 6.21 9.82 -14.45
N GLU A 94 5.07 10.20 -15.05
CA GLU A 94 3.86 9.40 -15.03
C GLU A 94 4.02 8.15 -15.89
N VAL A 95 4.56 8.29 -17.10
CA VAL A 95 4.89 7.14 -17.98
C VAL A 95 5.85 6.14 -17.29
N MET A 96 6.86 6.63 -16.57
CA MET A 96 7.79 5.78 -15.80
C MET A 96 7.09 4.98 -14.70
N ILE A 97 6.07 5.56 -14.08
CA ILE A 97 5.31 4.92 -13.01
C ILE A 97 4.24 3.98 -13.57
N ASP A 98 3.53 4.38 -14.61
CA ASP A 98 2.49 3.56 -15.26
C ASP A 98 3.09 2.34 -15.97
N SER A 99 4.32 2.46 -16.48
CA SER A 99 5.10 1.31 -16.98
C SER A 99 5.58 0.36 -15.88
N GLY A 100 5.49 0.75 -14.60
CA GLY A 100 5.99 -0.04 -13.46
C GLY A 100 7.53 -0.09 -13.36
N SER A 101 8.24 0.70 -14.17
CA SER A 101 9.71 0.64 -14.23
C SER A 101 10.38 1.17 -12.97
N LYS A 102 9.94 2.33 -12.46
CA LYS A 102 10.49 2.92 -11.24
C LYS A 102 9.59 3.98 -10.64
N GLY A 103 9.53 3.98 -9.31
CA GLY A 103 8.81 4.98 -8.54
C GLY A 103 7.34 4.64 -8.38
N SER A 104 6.65 5.51 -7.67
CA SER A 104 5.23 5.41 -7.35
C SER A 104 4.58 6.77 -7.45
N ARG A 105 3.24 6.81 -7.50
CA ARG A 105 2.49 8.07 -7.50
C ARG A 105 2.83 8.98 -6.31
N MET A 106 3.17 8.40 -5.15
CA MET A 106 3.67 9.13 -3.97
C MET A 106 4.93 9.92 -4.28
N ASN A 107 5.86 9.38 -5.09
CA ASN A 107 7.09 10.09 -5.43
C ASN A 107 6.80 11.33 -6.27
N ILE A 108 5.84 11.27 -7.20
CA ILE A 108 5.43 12.48 -7.94
C ILE A 108 4.85 13.50 -6.98
N ILE A 109 3.95 13.08 -6.08
CA ILE A 109 3.32 13.99 -5.10
C ILE A 109 4.37 14.68 -4.23
N GLN A 110 5.41 13.96 -3.77
CA GLN A 110 6.47 14.55 -2.96
C GLN A 110 7.34 15.54 -3.76
N ILE A 111 7.49 15.31 -5.07
CA ILE A 111 8.21 16.21 -5.97
C ILE A 111 7.39 17.48 -6.23
N THR A 112 6.10 17.35 -6.55
CA THR A 112 5.28 18.46 -7.06
C THR A 112 4.35 19.10 -6.02
N GLY A 113 3.74 18.30 -5.15
CA GLY A 113 2.73 18.72 -4.18
C GLY A 113 3.31 19.12 -2.82
N HIS A 114 3.57 18.13 -1.96
CA HIS A 114 4.20 18.32 -0.64
C HIS A 114 4.76 16.99 -0.12
N LEU A 115 5.73 17.03 0.82
CA LEU A 115 6.30 15.82 1.42
C LEU A 115 5.35 15.12 2.40
N GLY A 116 4.58 15.91 3.17
CA GLY A 116 3.62 15.40 4.14
C GLY A 116 4.23 15.09 5.51
N GLN A 117 3.52 14.30 6.31
CA GLN A 117 3.92 13.96 7.68
C GLN A 117 5.12 13.02 7.69
N ASN A 118 6.24 13.46 8.27
CA ASN A 118 7.39 12.61 8.55
C ASN A 118 7.25 12.06 9.98
N ASN A 119 7.38 10.74 10.10
CA ASN A 119 7.30 10.03 11.37
C ASN A 119 8.68 9.46 11.70
N VAL A 120 9.02 9.45 12.99
CA VAL A 120 10.23 8.85 13.55
C VAL A 120 9.82 7.82 14.58
N GLU A 121 10.33 6.59 14.49
CA GLU A 121 9.95 5.45 15.34
C GLU A 121 8.42 5.20 15.38
N GLY A 122 7.75 5.36 14.22
CA GLY A 122 6.31 5.15 14.10
C GLY A 122 5.43 6.22 14.78
N ARG A 123 6.02 7.31 15.31
CA ARG A 123 5.31 8.44 15.92
C ARG A 123 5.65 9.73 15.18
N ARG A 124 4.79 10.75 15.30
CA ARG A 124 5.17 12.11 14.88
C ARG A 124 6.38 12.58 15.68
N ILE A 125 7.13 13.53 15.14
CA ILE A 125 8.38 14.00 15.75
C ILE A 125 8.10 14.51 17.17
N GLN A 126 8.79 13.94 18.15
CA GLN A 126 8.60 14.26 19.55
C GLN A 126 9.36 15.53 19.95
N SER A 127 8.81 16.24 20.92
CA SER A 127 9.49 17.38 21.55
C SER A 127 10.55 16.82 22.49
N GLU A 128 11.81 17.04 22.15
CA GLU A 128 12.98 16.47 22.84
C GLU A 128 13.80 17.55 23.57
N ILE A 129 13.56 18.83 23.29
CA ILE A 129 14.32 19.97 23.79
C ILE A 129 13.48 20.72 24.85
N ASP A 130 14.13 21.38 25.81
CA ASP A 130 13.51 22.11 26.94
C ASP A 130 12.53 21.27 27.76
N ASP A 131 13.01 20.16 28.32
CA ASP A 131 12.20 19.21 29.10
C ASP A 131 10.97 18.68 28.33
N GLY A 132 11.14 18.52 27.02
CA GLY A 132 10.06 18.10 26.12
C GLY A 132 9.09 19.23 25.74
N GLY A 133 9.49 20.48 25.95
CA GLY A 133 8.71 21.66 25.60
C GLY A 133 8.72 22.00 24.11
N ARG A 134 9.76 21.66 23.33
CA ARG A 134 9.87 21.99 21.91
C ARG A 134 10.63 20.96 21.07
N THR A 135 10.43 20.98 19.76
CA THR A 135 11.12 20.09 18.80
C THR A 135 12.38 20.72 18.22
N LEU A 136 12.39 22.03 18.00
CA LEU A 136 13.57 22.80 17.57
C LEU A 136 13.66 24.11 18.38
N PRO A 137 14.87 24.69 18.56
CA PRO A 137 15.05 25.95 19.30
C PRO A 137 14.32 27.15 18.66
N CYS A 138 14.09 27.10 17.34
CA CYS A 138 13.37 28.13 16.60
C CYS A 138 11.84 28.08 16.75
N PHE A 139 11.31 27.09 17.47
CA PHE A 139 9.88 26.97 17.74
C PHE A 139 9.55 27.37 19.18
N GLU A 140 8.34 27.89 19.35
CA GLU A 140 7.79 28.25 20.65
C GLU A 140 7.54 27.01 21.51
N ARG A 141 7.64 27.21 22.83
CA ARG A 141 7.41 26.13 23.79
C ARG A 141 5.94 25.73 23.79
N GLY A 142 5.68 24.44 23.67
CA GLY A 142 4.34 23.88 23.66
C GLY A 142 3.58 24.05 22.35
N ASP A 143 4.23 24.53 21.28
CA ASP A 143 3.60 24.64 19.96
C ASP A 143 3.28 23.25 19.39
N LYS A 144 1.98 22.99 19.19
CA LYS A 144 1.45 21.72 18.67
C LYS A 144 1.15 21.76 17.18
N HIS A 145 1.41 22.89 16.51
CA HIS A 145 1.15 23.03 15.09
C HIS A 145 1.81 21.89 14.29
N PRO A 146 1.14 21.28 13.29
CA PRO A 146 1.69 20.15 12.52
C PRO A 146 3.13 20.38 12.01
N ARG A 147 3.44 21.61 11.57
CA ARG A 147 4.79 22.05 11.15
C ARG A 147 5.88 21.77 12.20
N THR A 148 5.61 21.96 13.49
CA THR A 148 6.62 21.75 14.55
C THR A 148 6.79 20.28 14.86
N ARG A 149 5.81 19.45 14.49
CA ARG A 149 5.73 18.01 14.74
C ARG A 149 6.08 17.17 13.52
N GLY A 150 6.78 17.75 12.52
CA GLY A 150 7.31 17.03 11.36
C GLY A 150 6.41 16.96 10.13
N PHE A 151 5.34 17.76 10.05
CA PHE A 151 4.61 17.93 8.80
C PHE A 151 5.35 18.90 7.87
N ILE A 152 5.62 18.46 6.64
CA ILE A 152 6.33 19.23 5.63
C ILE A 152 5.35 19.64 4.52
N GLU A 153 5.09 20.94 4.44
CA GLU A 153 4.18 21.55 3.45
C GLU A 153 4.87 21.76 2.11
N SER A 154 6.18 21.97 2.13
CA SER A 154 6.96 22.19 0.92
C SER A 154 7.14 20.90 0.12
N SER A 155 7.34 21.05 -1.20
CA SER A 155 7.70 19.98 -2.12
C SER A 155 9.19 20.01 -2.45
N PHE A 156 9.74 18.92 -2.99
CA PHE A 156 11.15 18.93 -3.42
C PHE A 156 11.43 19.94 -4.52
N LEU A 157 10.44 20.25 -5.35
CA LEU A 157 10.58 21.23 -6.42
C LEU A 157 10.60 22.66 -5.91
N LYS A 158 9.79 22.99 -4.90
CA LYS A 158 9.81 24.30 -4.23
C LYS A 158 11.06 24.48 -3.36
N GLY A 159 11.61 23.38 -2.84
CA GLY A 159 12.68 23.38 -1.85
C GLY A 159 12.14 23.43 -0.42
N LEU A 160 12.94 22.92 0.52
CA LEU A 160 12.57 22.79 1.93
C LEU A 160 13.13 23.96 2.74
N SER A 161 12.35 24.44 3.72
CA SER A 161 12.89 25.33 4.76
C SER A 161 13.89 24.59 5.65
N PRO A 162 14.79 25.29 6.39
CA PRO A 162 15.78 24.63 7.25
C PRO A 162 15.16 23.69 8.30
N ALA A 163 14.01 24.06 8.89
CA ALA A 163 13.30 23.24 9.85
C ALA A 163 12.69 21.98 9.19
N GLU A 164 12.05 22.13 8.02
CA GLU A 164 11.53 21.00 7.25
C GLU A 164 12.65 20.05 6.81
N PHE A 165 13.78 20.60 6.35
CA PHE A 165 14.95 19.82 5.97
C PHE A 165 15.49 19.00 7.14
N TRP A 166 15.59 19.60 8.34
CA TRP A 166 16.03 18.88 9.53
C TRP A 166 15.11 17.69 9.87
N PHE A 167 13.80 17.91 9.83
CA PHE A 167 12.83 16.86 10.09
C PHE A 167 12.87 15.75 9.04
N HIS A 168 13.01 16.11 7.77
CA HIS A 168 13.16 15.14 6.69
C HIS A 168 14.45 14.33 6.83
N ALA A 169 15.57 14.99 7.16
CA ALA A 169 16.85 14.33 7.38
C ALA A 169 16.80 13.37 8.58
N LYS A 170 16.13 13.74 9.67
CA LYS A 170 15.92 12.88 10.84
C LYS A 170 15.17 11.60 10.46
N ALA A 171 14.06 11.72 9.72
CA ALA A 171 13.30 10.57 9.24
C ALA A 171 14.09 9.71 8.23
N GLY A 172 14.82 10.34 7.31
CA GLY A 172 15.67 9.65 6.34
C GLY A 172 16.80 8.86 7.01
N ARG A 173 17.38 9.40 8.09
CA ARG A 173 18.44 8.73 8.86
C ARG A 173 17.95 7.45 9.53
N GLU A 174 16.73 7.44 10.07
CA GLU A 174 16.10 6.23 10.61
C GLU A 174 16.01 5.13 9.53
N GLY A 175 15.62 5.48 8.30
CA GLY A 175 15.54 4.53 7.19
C GLY A 175 16.90 3.90 6.85
N VAL A 176 17.97 4.69 6.82
CA VAL A 176 19.34 4.20 6.56
C VAL A 176 19.82 3.31 7.71
N ILE A 177 19.59 3.70 8.96
CA ILE A 177 19.94 2.90 10.14
C ILE A 177 19.19 1.57 10.12
N ASN A 178 17.88 1.60 9.88
CA ASN A 178 17.05 0.41 9.82
C ASN A 178 17.52 -0.56 8.72
N THR A 179 17.97 -0.04 7.58
CA THR A 179 18.51 -0.87 6.49
C THR A 179 19.80 -1.57 6.94
N ALA A 180 20.73 -0.83 7.57
CA ALA A 180 21.98 -1.39 8.07
C ALA A 180 21.75 -2.47 9.15
N VAL A 181 20.83 -2.24 10.09
CA VAL A 181 20.54 -3.18 11.18
C VAL A 181 19.82 -4.43 10.66
N LYS A 182 18.80 -4.29 9.81
CA LYS A 182 18.01 -5.42 9.29
C LYS A 182 18.79 -6.35 8.37
N THR A 183 19.84 -5.85 7.70
CA THR A 183 20.66 -6.65 6.78
C THR A 183 21.36 -7.80 7.52
N ARG A 184 21.90 -7.54 8.71
CA ARG A 184 22.57 -8.59 9.52
C ARG A 184 21.58 -9.67 9.96
N ASP A 185 20.41 -9.25 10.42
CA ASP A 185 19.44 -10.18 11.02
C ASP A 185 18.77 -11.06 9.96
N SER A 186 18.45 -10.50 8.78
CA SER A 186 17.90 -11.27 7.65
C SER A 186 18.90 -12.32 7.12
N GLY A 187 20.17 -11.97 6.92
CA GLY A 187 21.18 -12.93 6.50
C GLY A 187 21.46 -14.02 7.54
N TYR A 188 21.43 -13.68 8.84
CA TYR A 188 21.55 -14.69 9.90
C TYR A 188 20.34 -15.63 9.96
N ALA A 189 19.13 -15.08 9.80
CA ALA A 189 17.90 -15.87 9.72
C ALA A 189 17.92 -16.84 8.53
N GLU A 190 18.34 -16.35 7.36
CA GLU A 190 18.52 -17.17 6.15
C GLU A 190 19.51 -18.32 6.41
N ARG A 191 20.72 -18.03 6.93
CA ARG A 191 21.71 -19.07 7.24
C ARG A 191 21.17 -20.10 8.23
N LYS A 192 20.44 -19.66 9.27
CA LYS A 192 19.84 -20.57 10.25
C LYS A 192 18.77 -21.47 9.61
N LEU A 193 17.96 -20.93 8.70
CA LEU A 193 16.97 -21.70 7.95
C LEU A 193 17.63 -22.72 7.02
N VAL A 194 18.63 -22.30 6.24
CA VAL A 194 19.40 -23.18 5.34
C VAL A 194 20.03 -24.32 6.14
N LYS A 195 20.75 -24.02 7.22
CA LYS A 195 21.39 -25.05 8.05
C LYS A 195 20.44 -26.00 8.77
N ARG A 196 19.16 -25.63 8.91
CA ARG A 196 18.13 -26.50 9.52
C ARG A 196 17.38 -27.35 8.49
N MET A 197 17.47 -27.01 7.21
CA MET A 197 16.72 -27.66 6.14
C MET A 197 17.63 -28.26 5.04
N GLU A 198 18.95 -28.08 5.11
CA GLU A 198 19.89 -28.52 4.07
C GLU A 198 19.94 -30.04 3.86
N ASP A 199 19.49 -30.82 4.84
CA ASP A 199 19.47 -32.28 4.76
C ASP A 199 18.13 -32.86 4.29
N LEU A 200 17.13 -32.01 4.04
CA LEU A 200 15.83 -32.42 3.53
C LEU A 200 15.91 -32.70 2.03
N THR A 201 15.54 -33.91 1.63
CA THR A 201 15.52 -34.35 0.23
C THR A 201 14.24 -35.09 -0.11
N VAL A 202 13.82 -35.02 -1.37
CA VAL A 202 12.70 -35.79 -1.91
C VAL A 202 13.24 -37.09 -2.48
N LEU A 203 12.79 -38.23 -1.97
CA LEU A 203 13.19 -39.54 -2.49
C LEU A 203 12.24 -40.02 -3.59
N LEU A 204 12.60 -41.14 -4.23
CA LEU A 204 11.84 -41.74 -5.34
C LEU A 204 10.40 -42.14 -4.97
N ASP A 205 10.12 -42.32 -3.68
CA ASP A 205 8.78 -42.60 -3.17
C ASP A 205 7.94 -41.32 -2.93
N HIS A 206 8.42 -40.17 -3.40
CA HIS A 206 7.83 -38.84 -3.25
C HIS A 206 7.72 -38.33 -1.79
N THR A 207 8.30 -39.05 -0.83
CA THR A 207 8.38 -38.59 0.56
C THR A 207 9.54 -37.62 0.74
N VAL A 208 9.37 -36.65 1.64
CA VAL A 208 10.44 -35.74 2.06
C VAL A 208 11.10 -36.32 3.30
N ARG A 209 12.40 -36.63 3.21
CA ARG A 209 13.16 -37.25 4.31
C ARG A 209 14.39 -36.42 4.67
N ASN A 210 14.81 -36.57 5.92
CA ASN A 210 16.07 -36.01 6.41
C ASN A 210 17.25 -36.96 6.13
N SER A 211 18.47 -36.53 6.48
CA SER A 211 19.70 -37.35 6.30
C SER A 211 19.71 -38.70 7.03
N VAL A 212 18.92 -38.83 8.11
CA VAL A 212 18.77 -40.07 8.91
C VAL A 212 17.60 -40.93 8.40
N ASN A 213 17.03 -40.59 7.24
CA ASN A 213 15.90 -41.28 6.61
C ASN A 213 14.56 -41.17 7.37
N ASN A 214 14.42 -40.23 8.31
CA ASN A 214 13.14 -39.93 8.96
C ASN A 214 12.24 -39.18 7.98
N ILE A 215 10.97 -39.60 7.89
CA ILE A 215 9.97 -38.96 7.04
C ILE A 215 9.48 -37.67 7.73
N ILE A 216 9.65 -36.53 7.05
CA ILE A 216 9.19 -35.21 7.49
C ILE A 216 7.83 -34.87 6.86
N SER A 217 7.65 -35.22 5.59
CA SER A 217 6.36 -35.10 4.88
C SER A 217 6.14 -36.31 3.99
N PHE A 218 4.90 -36.78 3.90
CA PHE A 218 4.52 -37.89 3.03
C PHE A 218 4.46 -37.50 1.55
N SER A 219 4.30 -36.20 1.25
CA SER A 219 4.37 -35.69 -0.10
C SER A 219 4.96 -34.29 -0.12
N TYR A 220 5.85 -34.01 -1.07
CA TYR A 220 6.38 -32.68 -1.30
C TYR A 220 5.32 -31.79 -1.96
N GLY A 221 4.95 -30.68 -1.32
CA GLY A 221 4.02 -29.69 -1.89
C GLY A 221 2.64 -30.27 -2.24
N GLU A 222 2.16 -31.28 -1.51
CA GLU A 222 0.92 -32.02 -1.85
C GLU A 222 0.96 -32.64 -3.27
N SER A 223 2.14 -33.11 -3.68
CA SER A 223 2.45 -33.68 -5.00
C SER A 223 2.46 -32.64 -6.14
N LEU A 224 2.44 -31.35 -5.80
CA LEU A 224 2.47 -30.25 -6.75
C LEU A 224 3.83 -29.55 -6.66
N ASN A 225 4.48 -29.34 -7.80
CA ASN A 225 5.70 -28.57 -7.86
C ASN A 225 5.35 -27.07 -7.93
N PRO A 226 5.72 -26.24 -6.93
CA PRO A 226 5.40 -24.82 -6.91
C PRO A 226 5.87 -24.03 -8.13
N THR A 227 6.94 -24.47 -8.79
CA THR A 227 7.47 -23.80 -9.99
C THR A 227 6.60 -23.97 -11.23
N MET A 228 5.74 -24.99 -11.27
CA MET A 228 4.83 -25.30 -12.36
C MET A 228 3.40 -24.83 -12.09
N MET A 229 3.17 -24.16 -10.96
CA MET A 229 1.85 -23.73 -10.52
C MET A 229 1.59 -22.29 -10.93
N TYR A 230 0.45 -22.06 -11.58
CA TYR A 230 -0.11 -20.75 -11.82
C TYR A 230 -1.09 -20.39 -10.71
N ASN A 231 -1.13 -19.10 -10.38
CA ASN A 231 -1.96 -18.58 -9.31
C ASN A 231 -3.32 -18.15 -9.88
N SER A 232 -4.20 -19.10 -10.16
CA SER A 232 -5.53 -18.86 -10.76
C SER A 232 -6.61 -19.55 -9.93
N ASP A 233 -7.39 -18.83 -9.11
CA ASP A 233 -8.54 -19.34 -8.31
C ASP A 233 -8.33 -20.73 -7.63
N GLY A 234 -7.08 -21.12 -7.38
CA GLY A 234 -6.65 -22.47 -6.99
C GLY A 234 -5.29 -22.87 -7.58
N PRO A 235 -4.69 -23.98 -7.10
CA PRO A 235 -3.46 -24.52 -7.66
C PRO A 235 -3.73 -25.17 -9.03
N SER A 236 -3.36 -24.50 -10.12
CA SER A 236 -3.49 -25.03 -11.49
C SER A 236 -2.13 -25.12 -12.18
N PHE A 237 -1.89 -26.19 -12.92
CA PHE A 237 -0.73 -26.31 -13.81
C PHE A 237 -0.92 -25.55 -15.14
N VAL A 238 -2.13 -25.04 -15.38
CA VAL A 238 -2.53 -24.41 -16.63
C VAL A 238 -2.96 -22.98 -16.35
N ASP A 239 -2.30 -22.03 -17.01
CA ASP A 239 -2.67 -20.62 -17.03
C ASP A 239 -3.87 -20.38 -17.95
N ILE A 240 -5.06 -20.63 -17.41
CA ILE A 240 -6.32 -20.48 -18.14
C ILE A 240 -6.48 -19.04 -18.64
N ASP A 241 -6.11 -18.04 -17.84
CA ASP A 241 -6.28 -16.63 -18.18
C ASP A 241 -5.41 -16.21 -19.37
N ASN A 242 -4.15 -16.64 -19.41
CA ASN A 242 -3.25 -16.34 -20.53
C ASN A 242 -3.65 -17.10 -21.79
N ILE A 243 -4.11 -18.36 -21.68
CA ILE A 243 -4.65 -19.10 -22.82
C ILE A 243 -5.88 -18.40 -23.39
N VAL A 244 -6.82 -17.99 -22.53
CA VAL A 244 -8.01 -17.24 -22.95
C VAL A 244 -7.62 -15.91 -23.61
N ASN A 245 -6.67 -15.17 -23.04
CA ASN A 245 -6.20 -13.90 -23.62
C ASN A 245 -5.49 -14.10 -24.97
N ARG A 246 -4.69 -15.15 -25.13
CA ARG A 246 -4.05 -15.50 -26.40
C ARG A 246 -5.09 -15.86 -27.45
N LEU A 247 -6.05 -16.73 -27.10
CA LEU A 247 -7.14 -17.12 -28.00
C LEU A 247 -7.93 -15.90 -28.46
N ASN A 248 -8.29 -15.01 -27.52
CA ASN A 248 -8.97 -13.75 -27.82
C ASN A 248 -8.15 -12.80 -28.71
N ALA A 249 -6.81 -12.85 -28.65
CA ALA A 249 -5.94 -12.02 -29.47
C ALA A 249 -5.72 -12.60 -30.90
N THR A 250 -5.75 -13.93 -31.05
CA THR A 250 -5.65 -14.59 -32.37
C THR A 250 -6.91 -14.46 -33.21
N VAL A 251 -8.07 -14.28 -32.59
CA VAL A 251 -9.33 -14.14 -33.30
C VAL A 251 -9.47 -12.69 -33.79
N PRO A 252 -9.52 -12.43 -35.12
CA PRO A 252 -9.66 -11.08 -35.65
C PRO A 252 -10.95 -10.45 -35.15
N SER A 253 -10.94 -9.17 -34.74
CA SER A 253 -12.16 -8.50 -34.27
C SER A 253 -13.26 -8.39 -35.33
N ASN A 254 -12.90 -8.56 -36.60
CA ASN A 254 -13.78 -8.57 -37.76
C ASN A 254 -13.34 -9.74 -38.68
N PRO A 255 -14.01 -10.89 -38.63
CA PRO A 255 -13.67 -12.06 -39.44
C PRO A 255 -14.15 -11.87 -40.88
N GLU A 256 -13.30 -12.16 -41.87
CA GLU A 256 -13.65 -12.11 -43.31
C GLU A 256 -14.18 -13.47 -43.82
N ASP A 257 -13.91 -14.57 -43.10
CA ASP A 257 -14.31 -15.94 -43.43
C ASP A 257 -15.39 -16.49 -42.47
N ASP A 258 -16.35 -17.26 -42.99
CA ASP A 258 -17.45 -17.86 -42.20
C ASP A 258 -16.95 -18.77 -41.06
N GLU A 259 -15.88 -19.55 -41.27
CA GLU A 259 -15.26 -20.38 -40.23
C GLU A 259 -14.67 -19.53 -39.09
N SER A 260 -14.04 -18.40 -39.42
CA SER A 260 -13.50 -17.47 -38.44
C SER A 260 -14.62 -16.77 -37.64
N ALA A 261 -15.79 -16.54 -38.26
CA ALA A 261 -16.97 -15.98 -37.61
C ALA A 261 -17.63 -16.97 -36.63
N GLU A 262 -17.70 -18.25 -36.99
CA GLU A 262 -18.23 -19.32 -36.14
C GLU A 262 -17.33 -19.57 -34.91
N ILE A 263 -16.02 -19.61 -35.10
CA ILE A 263 -15.03 -19.69 -34.00
C ILE A 263 -15.14 -18.46 -33.08
N LEU A 264 -15.32 -17.26 -33.64
CA LEU A 264 -15.47 -16.03 -32.87
C LEU A 264 -16.79 -16.01 -32.08
N TYR A 265 -17.87 -16.59 -32.63
CA TYR A 265 -19.14 -16.78 -31.94
C TYR A 265 -19.03 -17.79 -30.79
N GLU A 266 -18.33 -18.90 -30.98
CA GLU A 266 -18.06 -19.87 -29.91
C GLU A 266 -17.10 -19.34 -28.84
N VAL A 267 -16.03 -18.62 -29.21
CA VAL A 267 -15.09 -17.98 -28.26
C VAL A 267 -15.77 -16.85 -27.47
N ARG A 268 -16.66 -16.06 -28.10
CA ARG A 268 -17.57 -15.15 -27.36
C ARG A 268 -18.61 -15.91 -26.54
N GLY A 269 -19.02 -17.10 -26.99
CA GLY A 269 -19.79 -18.06 -26.20
C GLY A 269 -19.04 -18.51 -24.94
N VAL A 270 -17.74 -18.74 -25.03
CA VAL A 270 -16.83 -18.94 -23.88
C VAL A 270 -16.61 -17.63 -23.13
N ALA A 271 -16.76 -16.45 -23.72
CA ALA A 271 -16.86 -15.20 -22.98
C ALA A 271 -18.16 -15.10 -22.14
N ARG A 272 -19.21 -15.92 -22.38
CA ARG A 272 -20.28 -16.14 -21.37
C ARG A 272 -19.77 -16.86 -20.13
N TYR A 273 -18.59 -17.47 -20.16
CA TYR A 273 -17.87 -17.86 -18.95
C TYR A 273 -17.51 -16.64 -18.10
N LYS A 274 -17.29 -15.43 -18.66
CA LYS A 274 -17.21 -14.20 -17.85
C LYS A 274 -18.54 -13.87 -17.19
N GLU A 275 -19.68 -14.09 -17.84
CA GLU A 275 -21.00 -13.90 -17.21
C GLU A 275 -21.26 -14.95 -16.11
N ILE A 276 -20.86 -16.21 -16.32
CA ILE A 276 -20.90 -17.26 -15.30
C ILE A 276 -19.92 -16.94 -14.16
N THR A 277 -18.72 -16.44 -14.45
CA THR A 277 -17.72 -16.04 -13.44
C THR A 277 -18.17 -14.79 -12.68
N GLN A 278 -18.84 -13.85 -13.35
CA GLN A 278 -19.46 -12.67 -12.75
C GLN A 278 -20.61 -13.11 -11.83
N SER A 279 -21.46 -14.04 -12.28
CA SER A 279 -22.53 -14.65 -11.50
C SER A 279 -21.99 -15.42 -10.28
N VAL A 280 -20.89 -16.17 -10.44
CA VAL A 280 -20.20 -16.87 -9.33
C VAL A 280 -19.56 -15.87 -8.36
N LYS A 281 -18.98 -14.76 -8.85
CA LYS A 281 -18.46 -13.67 -8.01
C LYS A 281 -19.57 -12.97 -7.23
N GLU A 282 -20.70 -12.69 -7.87
CA GLU A 282 -21.90 -12.12 -7.25
C GLU A 282 -22.50 -13.07 -6.21
N TYR A 283 -22.56 -14.37 -6.51
CA TYR A 283 -23.00 -15.41 -5.58
C TYR A 283 -22.05 -15.57 -4.39
N ARG A 284 -20.73 -15.52 -4.60
CA ARG A 284 -19.73 -15.51 -3.52
C ARG A 284 -19.85 -14.24 -2.65
N ALA A 285 -20.09 -13.08 -3.27
CA ALA A 285 -20.32 -11.81 -2.57
C ALA A 285 -21.62 -11.85 -1.75
N SER A 286 -22.69 -12.45 -2.28
CA SER A 286 -23.95 -12.62 -1.58
C SER A 286 -23.80 -13.55 -0.36
N ILE A 287 -23.10 -14.69 -0.51
CA ILE A 287 -22.76 -15.60 0.59
C ILE A 287 -21.92 -14.90 1.66
N LYS A 288 -20.95 -14.07 1.27
CA LYS A 288 -20.13 -13.29 2.21
C LYS A 288 -21.00 -12.31 3.01
N SER A 289 -21.88 -11.58 2.33
CA SER A 289 -22.82 -10.65 2.98
C SER A 289 -23.79 -11.37 3.94
N LEU A 290 -24.23 -12.59 3.58
CA LEU A 290 -25.08 -13.43 4.42
C LEU A 290 -24.33 -13.94 5.65
N LYS A 291 -23.05 -14.32 5.52
CA LYS A 291 -22.20 -14.70 6.67
C LYS A 291 -21.98 -13.53 7.62
N GLU A 292 -21.76 -12.32 7.09
CA GLU A 292 -21.61 -11.10 7.90
C GLU A 292 -22.92 -10.73 8.62
N LYS A 293 -24.06 -10.78 7.93
CA LYS A 293 -25.39 -10.59 8.53
C LYS A 293 -25.68 -11.63 9.61
N LYS A 294 -25.39 -12.92 9.36
CA LYS A 294 -25.50 -13.99 10.34
C LYS A 294 -24.62 -13.72 11.57
N GLY A 295 -23.38 -13.32 11.37
CA GLY A 295 -22.46 -12.93 12.44
C GLY A 295 -22.97 -11.75 13.28
N ALA A 296 -23.55 -10.74 12.63
CA ALA A 296 -24.16 -9.59 13.30
C ALA A 296 -25.39 -9.98 14.14
N VAL A 297 -26.23 -10.88 13.63
CA VAL A 297 -27.41 -11.41 14.36
C VAL A 297 -26.96 -12.24 15.57
N TYR A 298 -25.98 -13.13 15.40
CA TYR A 298 -25.41 -13.88 16.52
C TYR A 298 -24.82 -12.96 17.59
N LYS A 299 -24.11 -11.90 17.20
CA LYS A 299 -23.55 -10.92 18.13
C LYS A 299 -24.63 -10.14 18.88
N LYS A 300 -25.74 -9.78 18.22
CA LYS A 300 -26.92 -9.16 18.86
C LYS A 300 -27.57 -10.10 19.87
N LEU A 301 -27.83 -11.35 19.50
CA LEU A 301 -28.40 -12.38 20.39
C LEU A 301 -27.49 -12.64 21.60
N LEU A 302 -26.19 -12.74 21.39
CA LEU A 302 -25.21 -12.95 22.45
C LEU A 302 -25.16 -11.76 23.42
N ASN A 303 -25.26 -10.53 22.90
CA ASN A 303 -25.31 -9.33 23.74
C ASN A 303 -26.64 -9.23 24.52
N ALA A 304 -27.76 -9.59 23.92
CA ALA A 304 -29.05 -9.66 24.61
C ALA A 304 -29.04 -10.72 25.74
N ALA A 305 -28.51 -11.91 25.46
CA ALA A 305 -28.34 -12.96 26.46
C ALA A 305 -27.41 -12.52 27.61
N ARG A 306 -26.32 -11.82 27.31
CA ARG A 306 -25.42 -11.23 28.33
C ARG A 306 -26.10 -10.13 29.16
N GLY A 307 -26.96 -9.32 28.55
CA GLY A 307 -27.77 -8.32 29.26
C GLY A 307 -28.71 -8.99 30.27
N LYS A 308 -29.48 -9.98 29.81
CA LYS A 308 -30.41 -10.73 30.65
C LYS A 308 -29.70 -11.50 31.77
N LEU A 309 -28.51 -12.04 31.50
CA LEU A 309 -27.68 -12.69 32.52
C LEU A 309 -27.22 -11.70 33.60
N LYS A 310 -26.88 -10.46 33.23
CA LYS A 310 -26.50 -9.42 34.20
C LYS A 310 -27.67 -9.02 35.09
N GLU A 311 -28.88 -8.89 34.53
CA GLU A 311 -30.10 -8.59 35.29
C GLU A 311 -30.38 -9.70 36.32
N LEU A 312 -30.37 -10.96 35.89
CA LEU A 312 -30.59 -12.11 36.78
C LEU A 312 -29.52 -12.22 37.89
N LEU A 313 -28.28 -11.86 37.59
CA LEU A 313 -27.20 -11.83 38.59
C LEU A 313 -27.37 -10.68 39.60
N LEU A 314 -27.97 -9.56 39.19
CA LEU A 314 -28.28 -8.45 40.08
C LEU A 314 -29.44 -8.83 41.01
N GLU A 315 -30.52 -9.38 40.45
CA GLU A 315 -31.69 -9.87 41.20
C GLU A 315 -31.28 -10.97 42.20
N LYS A 316 -30.40 -11.90 41.79
CA LYS A 316 -29.84 -12.90 42.72
C LYS A 316 -29.07 -12.26 43.88
N LYS A 317 -28.27 -11.23 43.62
CA LYS A 317 -27.52 -10.52 44.68
C LYS A 317 -28.45 -9.79 45.64
N GLU A 318 -29.49 -9.15 45.13
CA GLU A 318 -30.50 -8.46 45.94
C GLU A 318 -31.23 -9.46 46.86
N LEU A 319 -31.63 -10.62 46.33
CA LEU A 319 -32.23 -11.71 47.12
C LEU A 319 -31.27 -12.33 48.14
N GLU A 320 -29.98 -12.44 47.84
CA GLU A 320 -28.97 -12.92 48.80
C GLU A 320 -28.76 -11.91 49.95
N VAL A 321 -28.80 -10.61 49.67
CA VAL A 321 -28.74 -9.55 50.69
C VAL A 321 -30.00 -9.55 51.56
N GLU A 322 -31.17 -9.74 50.96
CA GLU A 322 -32.44 -9.82 51.69
C GLU A 322 -32.51 -11.07 52.60
N LYS A 323 -31.92 -12.19 52.18
CA LYS A 323 -31.75 -13.39 53.02
C LYS A 323 -30.74 -13.24 54.17
N LEU A 324 -29.79 -12.32 54.06
CA LEU A 324 -28.82 -12.04 55.13
C LEU A 324 -29.37 -11.03 56.15
N ASN A 325 -30.38 -10.25 55.77
CA ASN A 325 -31.01 -9.23 56.61
C ASN A 325 -32.27 -9.74 57.35
N ASN A 326 -32.77 -10.93 57.02
CA ASN A 326 -33.83 -11.66 57.74
C ASN A 326 -33.23 -12.81 58.55
#